data_AF-A0A7X8VA34-F1
#
_entry.id   AF-A0A7X8VA34-F1
#
_cell.length_a   1.000
_cell.length_b   1.000
_cell.length_c   1.000
_cell.angle_alpha   90.00
_cell.angle_beta   90.00
_cell.angle_gamma   90.00
#
_symmetry.space_group_name_H-M   'P 1'
#
loop_
_entity.id
_entity.type
_entity.pdbx_description
1 polymer ?
#
loop_
_entity_poly.entity_id
_entity_poly.type
_entity_poly.pdbx_seq_one_letter_code
_entity_poly.pdbx_strand_id
1 'polypeptide(L)'
;MKLNISSLKNKSFWRDKGFLLPNFDIERVRENTLKAPVWLHFGAGNIFRAFPAAMQQALLDTGLSDKGIIVCESFDEEIIHKAYTPYDNLSIVVTLKADGSMDKK
;
A
#
# COMPACT_ATOMS: atom_id res chain seq x y z
N MET A 1 -17.15 -2.22 -4.42
CA MET A 1 -16.38 -0.99 -4.71
C MET A 1 -14.98 -1.41 -5.13
N LYS A 2 -14.44 -0.86 -6.22
CA LYS A 2 -13.07 -1.17 -6.68
C LYS A 2 -12.06 -0.45 -5.77
N LEU A 3 -10.98 -1.12 -5.36
CA LEU A 3 -9.87 -0.47 -4.65
C LEU A 3 -9.11 0.42 -5.63
N ASN A 4 -9.12 1.73 -5.38
CA ASN A 4 -8.39 2.74 -6.13
C ASN A 4 -8.39 4.05 -5.31
N ILE A 5 -7.53 5.00 -5.65
CA ILE A 5 -7.37 6.25 -4.88
C ILE A 5 -8.69 7.04 -4.83
N SER A 6 -9.46 7.03 -5.93
CA SER A 6 -10.76 7.70 -5.99
C SER A 6 -11.76 7.13 -4.97
N SER A 7 -11.80 5.81 -4.82
CA SER A 7 -12.73 5.14 -3.91
C SER A 7 -12.36 5.30 -2.44
N LEU A 8 -11.09 5.58 -2.11
CA LEU A 8 -10.67 5.93 -0.75
C LEU A 8 -11.27 7.26 -0.25
N LYS A 9 -11.77 8.12 -1.15
CA LYS A 9 -12.50 9.35 -0.77
C LYS A 9 -13.76 9.06 0.03
N ASN A 10 -14.41 7.91 -0.22
CA ASN A 10 -15.54 7.43 0.58
C ASN A 10 -15.05 6.76 1.87
N LYS A 11 -14.52 7.56 2.80
CA LYS A 11 -13.87 7.05 4.02
C LYS A 11 -14.80 6.24 4.92
N SER A 12 -16.08 6.61 5.01
CA SER A 12 -17.06 5.90 5.85
C SER A 12 -17.23 4.46 5.40
N PHE A 13 -17.43 4.21 4.11
CA PHE A 13 -17.58 2.85 3.58
C PHE A 13 -16.45 1.90 4.01
N TRP A 14 -15.20 2.37 3.96
CA TRP A 14 -14.05 1.55 4.33
C TRP A 14 -13.93 1.36 5.84
N ARG A 15 -14.09 2.45 6.60
CA ARG A 15 -14.00 2.42 8.06
C ARG A 15 -15.11 1.58 8.70
N ASP A 16 -16.33 1.66 8.19
CA ASP A 16 -17.48 0.86 8.67
C ASP A 16 -17.26 -0.64 8.45
N LYS A 17 -16.40 -1.01 7.49
CA LYS A 17 -15.99 -2.40 7.23
C LYS A 17 -14.71 -2.82 7.96
N GLY A 18 -14.17 -1.94 8.80
CA GLY A 18 -12.98 -2.17 9.62
C GLY A 18 -11.66 -2.02 8.87
N PHE A 19 -11.64 -1.36 7.71
CA PHE A 19 -10.38 -1.07 7.01
C PHE A 19 -9.72 0.17 7.58
N LEU A 20 -8.43 0.06 7.87
CA LEU A 20 -7.57 1.20 8.11
C LEU A 20 -7.25 1.87 6.77
N LEU A 21 -7.15 3.19 6.78
CA LEU A 21 -6.86 4.00 5.59
C LEU A 21 -5.55 4.74 5.80
N PRO A 22 -4.79 5.03 4.73
CA PRO A 22 -3.61 5.87 4.83
C PRO A 22 -3.91 7.21 5.51
N ASN A 23 -3.05 7.61 6.43
CA ASN A 23 -3.15 8.86 7.19
C ASN A 23 -2.25 9.96 6.61
N PHE A 24 -1.84 9.82 5.36
CA PHE A 24 -1.01 10.76 4.61
C PHE A 24 -1.61 11.07 3.23
N ASP A 25 -1.10 12.10 2.57
CA ASP A 25 -1.46 12.44 1.20
C ASP A 25 -0.71 11.53 0.21
N ILE A 26 -1.44 10.60 -0.39
CA ILE A 26 -0.90 9.59 -1.33
C ILE A 26 -0.26 10.26 -2.55
N GLU A 27 -0.89 11.29 -3.12
CA GLU A 27 -0.36 11.94 -4.33
C GLU A 27 0.91 12.71 -3.99
N ARG A 28 0.94 13.40 -2.85
CA ARG A 28 2.15 14.08 -2.38
C ARG A 28 3.32 13.12 -2.16
N VAL A 29 3.07 11.97 -1.52
CA VAL A 29 4.09 10.93 -1.33
C VAL A 29 4.57 10.39 -2.66
N ARG A 30 3.68 10.12 -3.62
CA ARG A 30 4.05 9.66 -4.97
C ARG A 30 4.96 10.68 -5.67
N GLU A 31 4.59 11.95 -5.66
CA GLU A 31 5.42 13.02 -6.24
C GLU A 31 6.80 13.09 -5.60
N ASN A 32 6.87 13.09 -4.26
CA ASN A 32 8.14 13.15 -3.54
C ASN A 32 9.03 11.95 -3.84
N THR A 33 8.43 10.75 -3.93
CA THR A 33 9.12 9.50 -4.25
C THR A 33 9.72 9.54 -5.65
N LEU A 34 8.98 10.06 -6.63
CA LEU A 34 9.46 10.16 -8.01
C LEU A 34 10.54 11.24 -8.18
N LYS A 35 10.43 12.36 -7.45
CA LYS A 35 11.42 13.45 -7.50
C LYS A 35 12.75 13.08 -6.86
N ALA A 36 12.72 12.32 -5.77
CA ALA A 36 13.91 11.94 -5.02
C ALA A 36 13.75 10.51 -4.45
N PRO A 37 13.88 9.47 -5.28
CA PRO A 37 13.67 8.09 -4.85
C PRO A 37 14.74 7.68 -3.83
N VAL A 38 14.29 7.07 -2.74
CA VAL A 38 15.18 6.59 -1.66
C VAL A 38 15.31 5.07 -1.62
N TRP A 39 14.36 4.35 -2.24
CA TRP A 39 14.33 2.89 -2.24
C TRP A 39 13.70 2.33 -3.52
N LEU A 40 14.49 1.53 -4.23
CA LEU A 40 14.03 0.60 -5.27
C LEU A 40 14.08 -0.84 -4.73
N HIS A 41 12.96 -1.56 -4.75
CA HIS A 41 12.85 -2.95 -4.29
C HIS A 41 12.63 -3.89 -5.47
N PHE A 42 13.46 -4.94 -5.57
CA PHE A 42 13.31 -5.99 -6.57
C PHE A 42 12.53 -7.16 -5.97
N GLY A 43 11.39 -7.50 -6.58
CA GLY A 43 10.49 -8.56 -6.13
C GLY A 43 9.19 -8.00 -5.58
N ALA A 44 8.12 -8.02 -6.38
CA ALA A 44 6.83 -7.41 -6.04
C ALA A 44 5.87 -8.36 -5.32
N GLY A 45 6.40 -9.41 -4.67
CA GLY A 45 5.64 -10.52 -4.12
C GLY A 45 4.88 -10.24 -2.81
N ASN A 46 4.35 -11.31 -2.22
CA ASN A 46 3.53 -11.23 -1.01
C ASN A 46 4.30 -10.74 0.22
N ILE A 47 5.55 -11.19 0.42
CA ILE A 47 6.37 -10.78 1.55
C ILE A 47 6.66 -9.27 1.49
N PHE A 48 6.98 -8.74 0.30
CA PHE A 48 7.17 -7.30 0.10
C PHE A 48 5.94 -6.48 0.54
N ARG A 49 4.74 -6.89 0.12
CA ARG A 49 3.50 -6.18 0.47
C ARG A 49 3.15 -6.29 1.95
N ALA A 50 3.27 -7.49 2.52
CA ALA A 50 2.86 -7.76 3.89
C ALA A 50 3.85 -7.23 4.94
N PHE A 51 5.12 -6.99 4.57
CA PHE A 51 6.16 -6.60 5.53
C PHE A 51 6.87 -5.27 5.16
N PRO A 52 7.81 -5.18 4.19
CA PRO A 52 8.44 -3.89 3.83
C PRO A 52 7.46 -2.76 3.52
N ALA A 53 6.47 -2.99 2.67
CA ALA A 53 5.49 -1.97 2.32
C ALA A 53 4.61 -1.59 3.52
N ALA A 54 4.21 -2.56 4.34
CA ALA A 54 3.42 -2.33 5.56
C ALA A 54 4.18 -1.52 6.62
N MET A 55 5.51 -1.70 6.71
CA MET A 55 6.39 -0.88 7.54
C MET A 55 6.53 0.54 6.97
N GLN A 56 6.76 0.69 5.67
CA GLN A 56 6.86 2.01 5.04
C GLN A 56 5.57 2.81 5.22
N GLN A 57 4.42 2.15 5.08
CA GLN A 57 3.12 2.73 5.39
C GLN A 57 3.06 3.29 6.82
N ALA A 58 3.58 2.55 7.83
CA ALA A 58 3.61 3.04 9.20
C ALA A 58 4.54 4.27 9.39
N LEU A 59 5.66 4.33 8.67
CA LEU A 59 6.55 5.51 8.67
C LEU A 59 5.88 6.72 8.04
N LEU A 60 5.14 6.52 6.94
CA LEU A 60 4.37 7.58 6.28
C LEU A 60 3.21 8.06 7.16
N ASP A 61 2.47 7.14 7.79
CA ASP A 61 1.35 7.46 8.69
C ASP A 61 1.78 8.26 9.93
N THR A 62 3.04 8.09 10.36
CA THR A 62 3.65 8.81 11.50
C THR A 62 4.46 10.04 11.08
N GLY A 63 4.55 10.34 9.78
CA GLY A 63 5.32 11.48 9.25
C GLY A 63 6.84 11.34 9.35
N LEU A 64 7.34 10.14 9.68
CA LEU A 64 8.77 9.82 9.73
C LEU A 64 9.38 9.60 8.34
N SER A 65 8.53 9.48 7.32
CA SER A 65 8.91 9.48 5.91
C SER A 65 7.92 10.33 5.11
N ASP A 66 8.39 10.87 3.99
CA ASP A 66 7.59 11.57 2.99
C ASP A 66 7.65 10.88 1.61
N LYS A 67 8.25 9.69 1.53
CA LYS A 67 8.51 8.92 0.31
C LYS A 67 8.08 7.47 0.48
N GLY A 68 7.58 6.86 -0.58
CA GLY A 68 7.24 5.44 -0.65
C GLY A 68 8.40 4.59 -1.16
N ILE A 69 8.09 3.37 -1.59
CA ILE A 69 9.02 2.43 -2.22
C ILE A 69 8.62 2.27 -3.69
N ILE A 70 9.60 2.33 -4.59
CA ILE A 70 9.42 1.90 -5.98
C ILE A 70 9.70 0.41 -6.02
N VAL A 71 8.76 -0.38 -6.53
CA VAL A 71 8.95 -1.82 -6.70
C VAL A 71 9.10 -2.17 -8.18
N CYS A 72 10.02 -3.07 -8.48
CA CYS A 72 10.21 -3.66 -9.80
C CYS A 72 10.15 -5.18 -9.70
N GLU A 73 9.74 -5.81 -10.79
CA GLU A 73 9.65 -7.25 -10.93
C GLU A 73 10.24 -7.63 -12.29
N SER A 74 11.04 -8.68 -12.32
CA SER A 74 11.72 -9.17 -13.53
C SER A 74 11.50 -10.66 -13.77
N PHE A 75 10.83 -11.35 -12.85
CA PHE A 75 10.49 -12.77 -13.00
C PHE A 75 9.02 -12.95 -13.39
N ASP A 76 8.10 -12.38 -12.60
CA ASP A 76 6.66 -12.43 -12.86
C ASP A 76 6.10 -11.03 -13.15
N GLU A 77 6.39 -10.49 -14.32
CA GLU A 77 5.94 -9.14 -14.72
C GLU A 77 4.41 -8.99 -14.70
N GLU A 78 3.66 -10.09 -14.83
CA GLU A 78 2.20 -10.06 -14.79
C GLU A 78 1.68 -9.52 -13.45
N ILE A 79 2.44 -9.69 -12.35
CA ILE A 79 2.02 -9.19 -11.04
C ILE A 79 1.84 -7.67 -11.07
N ILE A 80 2.69 -6.94 -11.80
CA ILE A 80 2.59 -5.48 -11.94
C ILE A 80 1.28 -5.12 -12.66
N HIS A 81 0.99 -5.82 -13.76
CA HIS A 81 -0.18 -5.55 -14.59
C HIS A 81 -1.50 -6.04 -13.99
N LYS A 82 -1.49 -7.10 -13.19
CA LYS A 82 -2.70 -7.74 -12.65
C LYS A 82 -3.00 -7.34 -11.21
N ALA A 83 -1.97 -7.10 -10.38
CA ALA A 83 -2.14 -6.87 -8.95
C ALA A 83 -1.79 -5.46 -8.48
N TYR A 84 -1.03 -4.67 -9.23
CA TYR A 84 -0.65 -3.31 -8.85
C TYR A 84 -1.36 -2.23 -9.68
N THR A 85 -1.07 -2.17 -10.98
CA THR A 85 -1.56 -1.12 -11.89
C THR A 85 -3.09 -0.96 -11.88
N PRO A 86 -3.92 -2.03 -11.87
CA PRO A 86 -5.37 -1.86 -11.88
C PRO A 86 -5.95 -1.23 -10.61
N TYR A 87 -5.17 -1.17 -9.53
CA TYR A 87 -5.59 -0.74 -8.19
C TYR A 87 -4.81 0.48 -7.69
N ASP A 88 -4.22 1.27 -8.59
CA ASP A 88 -3.41 2.45 -8.27
C ASP A 88 -2.25 2.13 -7.31
N ASN A 89 -1.67 0.93 -7.41
CA ASN A 89 -0.64 0.40 -6.52
C ASN A 89 -1.08 0.24 -5.05
N LEU A 90 -2.37 0.32 -4.76
CA LEU A 90 -2.92 0.01 -3.45
C LEU A 90 -3.06 -1.51 -3.28
N SER A 91 -2.88 -1.96 -2.04
CA SER A 91 -3.13 -3.34 -1.64
C SER A 91 -3.80 -3.36 -0.27
N ILE A 92 -4.37 -4.50 0.10
CA ILE A 92 -4.96 -4.71 1.43
C ILE A 92 -4.14 -5.82 2.09
N VAL A 93 -3.69 -5.57 3.31
CA VAL A 93 -3.06 -6.56 4.19
C VAL A 93 -4.07 -6.96 5.25
N VAL A 94 -4.45 -8.24 5.23
CA VAL A 94 -5.32 -8.83 6.26
C VAL A 94 -4.48 -9.72 7.16
N THR A 95 -4.46 -9.43 8.45
CA THR A 95 -3.81 -10.27 9.47
C THR A 95 -4.85 -11.09 10.20
N LEU A 96 -4.75 -12.41 10.09
CA LEU A 96 -5.57 -13.36 10.85
C LEU A 96 -4.85 -13.70 12.16
N LYS A 97 -5.50 -13.45 13.31
CA LYS A 97 -4.93 -13.73 14.63
C LYS A 97 -5.42 -15.07 15.17
N ALA A 98 -4.67 -15.64 16.12
CA ALA A 98 -5.01 -16.92 16.74
C ALA A 98 -6.34 -16.90 17.51
N ASP A 99 -6.79 -15.73 17.95
CA ASP A 99 -8.09 -15.53 18.63
C ASP A 99 -9.28 -15.41 17.66
N GLY A 100 -9.05 -15.58 16.35
CA GLY A 100 -10.07 -15.45 15.31
C GLY A 100 -10.40 -14.02 14.92
N SER A 101 -9.76 -13.02 15.54
CA SER A 101 -9.89 -11.63 15.12
C SER A 101 -9.05 -11.33 13.87
N MET A 102 -9.40 -10.24 13.17
CA MET A 102 -8.74 -9.83 11.94
C MET A 102 -8.44 -8.34 11.93
N ASP A 103 -7.20 -7.98 11.57
CA ASP A 103 -6.84 -6.61 11.24
C ASP A 103 -6.82 -6.43 9.71
N LYS A 104 -7.31 -5.29 9.22
CA LYS A 104 -7.35 -4.96 7.79
C LYS A 104 -6.66 -3.61 7.58
N LYS A 105 -5.45 -3.64 7.05
CA LYS A 105 -4.62 -2.47 6.76
C LYS A 105 -4.49 -2.22 5.27
#